data_AF-A0A9D6UUW9-F1
#
_entry.id   AF-A0A9D6UUW9-F1
#
_cell.length_a   1.000
_cell.length_b   1.000
_cell.length_c   1.000
_cell.angle_alpha   90.00
_cell.angle_beta   90.00
_cell.angle_gamma   90.00
#
_symmetry.space_group_name_H-M   'P 1'
#
loop_
_entity.id
_entity.type
_entity.pdbx_description
1 polymer ?
#
loop_
_entity_poly.entity_id
_entity_poly.type
_entity_poly.pdbx_seq_one_letter_code
_entity_poly.pdbx_strand_id
1 'polypeptide(L)'
;MVRKAIKWFSGSAGIAIALLVLANVCLVAYLFSGDSDALYAEAMEIPKDASFKDLSSYFSSLAEDKGALYAFEVLKRAPLPPNIDVHLLGHIVGDILYEQQGAEGILSCTDDFRNACSHTIVIGTLLEKGPESFGEIVELCKQAPGGPGAYTMCFHGLGHGVLAYNEYELPLAVKMCEKSGTKGREYSECVGGTIMEMIGGVHDREMWLEKSKKYFKAEDPLYPCSADFMNEAARGMCYTYITPHLFVSAGGNLGNPLPADFKEAFTYCEPLTNGDRRACFGGFGKEFVVLAQNRDIRAIDRMSDEQLRRVYEWCSLAKPEDGKIDCMGSALSSIFWGGENDPKASLRFCELSPSDLQSSCYDVLFGNASSYLSSEGRKAICAAVPEEYSQSCQRKLLQ
;
A
#
# COMPACT_ATOMS: atom_id res chain seq x y z
N MET A 1 54.22 -36.81 -8.44
CA MET A 1 55.38 -36.01 -7.99
C MET A 1 55.48 -34.76 -8.87
N VAL A 2 55.46 -33.56 -8.26
CA VAL A 2 56.01 -32.26 -8.73
C VAL A 2 55.34 -31.64 -9.99
N ARG A 3 54.38 -30.70 -9.81
CA ARG A 3 54.54 -29.21 -9.78
C ARG A 3 55.10 -28.58 -11.07
N LYS A 4 54.25 -27.80 -11.77
CA LYS A 4 54.61 -26.56 -12.49
C LYS A 4 53.55 -25.51 -12.07
N ALA A 5 53.79 -24.73 -11.01
CA ALA A 5 54.55 -23.47 -10.98
C ALA A 5 53.86 -22.32 -11.76
N ILE A 6 52.80 -21.77 -11.16
CA ILE A 6 52.35 -20.39 -11.42
C ILE A 6 53.32 -19.49 -10.63
N LYS A 7 54.27 -18.87 -11.32
CA LYS A 7 55.15 -17.85 -10.74
C LYS A 7 54.33 -16.59 -10.52
N TRP A 8 54.01 -16.31 -9.26
CA TRP A 8 53.60 -14.98 -8.82
C TRP A 8 54.77 -14.02 -9.03
N PHE A 9 54.49 -12.89 -9.69
CA PHE A 9 55.42 -11.76 -9.76
C PHE A 9 55.52 -11.12 -8.37
N SER A 10 56.51 -11.53 -7.59
CA SER A 10 56.95 -10.83 -6.37
C SER A 10 57.95 -9.71 -6.75
N GLY A 11 57.50 -8.80 -7.61
CA GLY A 11 58.22 -7.59 -7.96
C GLY A 11 57.45 -6.37 -7.47
N SER A 12 58.16 -5.35 -7.01
CA SER A 12 57.62 -4.04 -6.60
C SER A 12 56.60 -3.43 -7.59
N ALA A 13 56.68 -3.81 -8.88
CA ALA A 13 55.69 -3.44 -9.90
C ALA A 13 54.30 -4.07 -9.72
N GLY A 14 54.19 -5.31 -9.22
CA GLY A 14 52.90 -5.97 -8.97
C GLY A 14 52.15 -5.37 -7.78
N ILE A 15 52.90 -4.91 -6.77
CA ILE A 15 52.35 -4.17 -5.63
C ILE A 15 51.85 -2.78 -6.08
N ALA A 16 52.60 -2.09 -6.95
CA ALA A 16 52.19 -0.79 -7.49
C ALA A 16 50.90 -0.88 -8.33
N ILE A 17 50.75 -1.91 -9.15
CA ILE A 17 49.53 -2.13 -9.94
C ILE A 17 48.33 -2.48 -9.04
N ALA A 18 48.53 -3.34 -8.04
CA ALA A 18 47.47 -3.67 -7.07
C ALA A 18 47.03 -2.43 -6.26
N LEU A 19 47.97 -1.57 -5.86
CA LEU A 19 47.68 -0.31 -5.17
C LEU A 19 46.97 0.70 -6.07
N LEU A 20 47.32 0.78 -7.36
CA LEU A 20 46.63 1.62 -8.35
C LEU A 20 45.20 1.14 -8.62
N VAL A 21 44.97 -0.17 -8.69
CA VAL A 21 43.62 -0.74 -8.85
C VAL A 21 42.80 -0.51 -7.58
N LEU A 22 43.36 -0.75 -6.40
CA LEU A 22 42.70 -0.46 -5.12
C LEU A 22 42.40 1.04 -4.95
N ALA A 23 43.34 1.92 -5.33
CA ALA A 23 43.13 3.36 -5.27
C ALA A 23 42.03 3.82 -6.24
N ASN A 24 41.95 3.25 -7.45
CA ASN A 24 40.86 3.55 -8.39
C ASN A 24 39.52 2.98 -7.92
N VAL A 25 39.48 1.78 -7.35
CA VAL A 25 38.26 1.20 -6.76
C VAL A 25 37.81 2.02 -5.55
N CYS A 26 38.74 2.49 -4.71
CA CYS A 26 38.43 3.39 -3.59
C CYS A 26 38.02 4.79 -4.06
N LEU A 27 38.60 5.31 -5.14
CA LEU A 27 38.22 6.60 -5.73
C LEU A 27 36.83 6.51 -6.37
N VAL A 28 36.52 5.43 -7.06
CA VAL A 28 35.19 5.13 -7.60
C VAL A 28 34.21 4.96 -6.44
N ALA A 29 34.53 4.16 -5.43
CA ALA A 29 33.70 4.03 -4.23
C ALA A 29 33.54 5.36 -3.48
N TYR A 30 34.55 6.23 -3.47
CA TYR A 30 34.49 7.56 -2.86
C TYR A 30 33.65 8.56 -3.68
N LEU A 31 33.74 8.49 -5.00
CA LEU A 31 32.92 9.27 -5.94
C LEU A 31 31.46 8.81 -5.94
N PHE A 32 31.20 7.52 -5.67
CA PHE A 32 29.86 6.95 -5.48
C PHE A 32 29.39 6.93 -4.02
N SER A 33 30.25 7.26 -3.06
CA SER A 33 29.88 7.52 -1.66
C SER A 33 29.62 9.01 -1.40
N GLY A 34 29.45 9.81 -2.45
CA GLY A 34 28.86 11.14 -2.30
C GLY A 34 27.52 10.96 -1.58
N ASP A 35 27.36 11.67 -0.47
CA ASP A 35 26.17 11.65 0.39
C ASP A 35 24.92 11.52 -0.48
N SER A 36 24.15 10.43 -0.32
CA SER A 36 22.89 10.26 -1.07
C SER A 36 21.97 11.46 -0.88
N ASP A 37 22.14 12.18 0.22
CA ASP A 37 21.41 13.39 0.59
C ASP A 37 21.83 14.61 -0.24
N ALA A 38 23.08 14.64 -0.75
CA ALA A 38 23.54 15.69 -1.66
C ALA A 38 22.97 15.53 -3.08
N LEU A 39 22.55 14.32 -3.46
CA LEU A 39 21.94 14.06 -4.78
C LEU A 39 20.49 14.56 -4.88
N TYR A 40 19.80 14.64 -3.75
CA TYR A 40 18.37 14.98 -3.64
C TYR A 40 18.15 16.13 -2.63
N ALA A 41 18.89 17.23 -2.80
CA ALA A 41 18.88 18.37 -1.87
C ALA A 41 17.47 18.95 -1.64
N GLU A 42 16.62 18.93 -2.67
CA GLU A 42 15.21 19.31 -2.66
C GLU A 42 14.38 18.62 -1.56
N ALA A 43 14.78 17.41 -1.14
CA ALA A 43 14.10 16.72 -0.05
C ALA A 43 14.15 17.51 1.26
N MET A 44 15.18 18.35 1.47
CA MET A 44 15.36 19.14 2.68
C MET A 44 14.76 20.55 2.57
N GLU A 45 14.18 20.91 1.43
CA GLU A 45 13.59 22.23 1.19
C GLU A 45 12.09 22.29 1.52
N ILE A 46 11.50 21.17 1.94
CA ILE A 46 10.06 21.09 2.27
C ILE A 46 9.71 21.98 3.48
N PRO A 47 8.80 22.96 3.32
CA PRO A 47 8.36 23.79 4.44
C PRO A 47 7.61 22.96 5.50
N LYS A 48 7.84 23.26 6.77
CA LYS A 48 7.23 22.55 7.90
C LYS A 48 5.70 22.72 8.01
N ASP A 49 5.18 23.78 7.42
CA ASP A 49 3.77 24.18 7.42
C ASP A 49 3.11 24.01 6.04
N ALA A 50 3.77 23.34 5.10
CA ALA A 50 3.23 23.08 3.78
C ALA A 50 1.91 22.28 3.86
N SER A 51 0.88 22.77 3.18
CA SER A 51 -0.36 22.02 3.02
C SER A 51 -0.18 20.91 1.98
N PHE A 52 -1.12 19.97 1.94
CA PHE A 52 -1.16 18.97 0.86
C PHE A 52 -1.13 19.63 -0.51
N LYS A 53 -1.87 20.73 -0.71
CA LYS A 53 -1.89 21.47 -1.97
C LYS A 53 -0.53 22.06 -2.33
N ASP A 54 0.18 22.63 -1.36
CA ASP A 54 1.51 23.21 -1.60
C ASP A 54 2.50 22.11 -2.01
N LEU A 55 2.43 20.95 -1.34
CA LEU A 55 3.26 19.78 -1.66
C LEU A 55 2.89 19.17 -3.01
N SER A 56 1.61 19.09 -3.35
CA SER A 56 1.14 18.66 -4.67
C SER A 56 1.77 19.52 -5.76
N SER A 57 1.66 20.85 -5.66
CA SER A 57 2.26 21.77 -6.63
C SER A 57 3.78 21.65 -6.68
N TYR A 58 4.44 21.53 -5.52
CA TYR A 58 5.89 21.36 -5.44
C TYR A 58 6.36 20.09 -6.16
N PHE A 59 5.77 18.94 -5.85
CA PHE A 59 6.17 17.66 -6.44
C PHE A 59 5.81 17.56 -7.92
N SER A 60 4.70 18.20 -8.35
CA SER A 60 4.39 18.34 -9.77
C SER A 60 5.48 19.11 -10.51
N SER A 61 5.79 20.34 -10.07
CA SER A 61 6.82 21.16 -10.72
C SER A 61 8.20 20.49 -10.69
N LEU A 62 8.56 19.84 -9.59
CA LEU A 62 9.81 19.11 -9.49
C LEU A 62 9.88 17.94 -10.49
N ALA A 63 8.79 17.20 -10.66
CA ALA A 63 8.70 16.10 -11.61
C ALA A 63 8.72 16.59 -13.07
N GLU A 64 8.10 17.73 -13.36
CA GLU A 64 8.14 18.38 -14.69
C GLU A 64 9.54 18.89 -15.02
N ASP A 65 10.20 19.58 -14.08
CA ASP A 65 11.48 20.25 -14.31
C ASP A 65 12.68 19.30 -14.31
N LYS A 66 12.68 18.30 -13.40
CA LYS A 66 13.82 17.38 -13.20
C LYS A 66 13.54 15.93 -13.56
N GLY A 67 12.31 15.63 -13.97
CA GLY A 67 11.85 14.28 -14.27
C GLY A 67 11.19 13.59 -13.08
N ALA A 68 10.16 12.80 -13.34
CA ALA A 68 9.35 12.15 -12.32
C ALA A 68 10.14 11.16 -11.47
N LEU A 69 11.14 10.47 -12.03
CA LEU A 69 12.02 9.57 -11.25
C LEU A 69 12.86 10.33 -10.21
N TYR A 70 13.27 11.56 -10.53
CA TYR A 70 13.96 12.41 -9.57
C TYR A 70 13.01 12.83 -8.44
N ALA A 71 11.82 13.32 -8.79
CA ALA A 71 10.81 13.70 -7.81
C ALA A 71 10.36 12.53 -6.92
N PHE A 72 10.29 11.31 -7.47
CA PHE A 72 9.97 10.08 -6.73
C PHE A 72 11.00 9.82 -5.63
N GLU A 73 12.29 9.90 -5.96
CA GLU A 73 13.38 9.75 -5.00
C GLU A 73 13.42 10.90 -3.97
N VAL A 74 13.06 12.12 -4.36
CA VAL A 74 12.89 13.23 -3.40
C VAL A 74 11.72 12.95 -2.45
N LEU A 75 10.56 12.51 -2.95
CA LEU A 75 9.38 12.21 -2.14
C LEU A 75 9.64 11.07 -1.15
N LYS A 76 10.49 10.10 -1.48
CA LYS A 76 10.90 9.02 -0.56
C LYS A 76 11.64 9.53 0.67
N ARG A 77 12.35 10.66 0.55
CA ARG A 77 13.26 11.19 1.57
C ARG A 77 12.73 12.43 2.27
N ALA A 78 11.81 13.16 1.64
CA ALA A 78 11.26 14.40 2.13
C ALA A 78 10.63 14.23 3.54
N PRO A 79 11.05 15.02 4.54
CA PRO A 79 10.31 15.12 5.79
C PRO A 79 9.01 15.88 5.51
N LEU A 80 7.87 15.20 5.70
CA LEU A 80 6.56 15.80 5.44
C LEU A 80 5.93 16.29 6.75
N PRO A 81 5.13 17.38 6.71
CA PRO A 81 4.26 17.74 7.81
C PRO A 81 3.35 16.56 8.20
N PRO A 82 2.92 16.46 9.48
CA PRO A 82 2.02 15.40 9.90
C PRO A 82 0.67 15.49 9.18
N ASN A 83 0.02 14.34 8.97
CA ASN A 83 -1.28 14.21 8.30
C ASN A 83 -1.28 14.57 6.81
N ILE A 84 -0.11 14.65 6.18
CA ILE A 84 0.01 14.66 4.72
C ILE A 84 -0.12 13.23 4.20
N ASP A 85 -1.05 13.02 3.29
CA ASP A 85 -1.24 11.72 2.65
C ASP A 85 -0.17 11.48 1.59
N VAL A 86 0.91 10.81 1.98
CA VAL A 86 2.05 10.56 1.07
C VAL A 86 1.69 9.58 -0.06
N HIS A 87 0.66 8.73 0.13
CA HIS A 87 0.17 7.87 -0.93
C HIS A 87 -0.39 8.72 -2.09
N LEU A 88 -1.19 9.74 -1.78
CA LEU A 88 -1.71 10.66 -2.80
C LEU A 88 -0.62 11.52 -3.46
N LEU A 89 0.44 11.90 -2.74
CA LEU A 89 1.61 12.53 -3.38
C LEU A 89 2.32 11.56 -4.35
N GLY A 90 2.34 10.27 -4.04
CA GLY A 90 2.84 9.22 -4.93
C GLY A 90 2.06 9.11 -6.24
N HIS A 91 0.72 9.33 -6.21
CA HIS A 91 -0.08 9.44 -7.44
C HIS A 91 0.39 10.64 -8.27
N ILE A 92 0.53 11.82 -7.67
CA ILE A 92 0.92 13.04 -8.40
C ILE A 92 2.24 12.86 -9.17
N VAL A 93 3.26 12.29 -8.51
CA VAL A 93 4.54 12.01 -9.17
C VAL A 93 4.38 10.92 -10.24
N GLY A 94 3.56 9.91 -9.97
CA GLY A 94 3.27 8.82 -10.89
C GLY A 94 2.52 9.24 -12.16
N ASP A 95 1.60 10.19 -12.08
CA ASP A 95 0.88 10.71 -13.25
C ASP A 95 1.85 11.35 -14.24
N ILE A 96 2.76 12.19 -13.73
CA ILE A 96 3.80 12.83 -14.54
C ILE A 96 4.80 11.78 -15.07
N LEU A 97 5.06 10.72 -14.31
CA LEU A 97 5.86 9.60 -14.81
C LEU A 97 5.19 8.93 -16.02
N TYR A 98 3.88 8.72 -15.98
CA TYR A 98 3.12 8.20 -17.12
C TYR A 98 3.20 9.15 -18.32
N GLU A 99 3.06 10.45 -18.13
CA GLU A 99 3.20 11.42 -19.23
C GLU A 99 4.60 11.39 -19.87
N GLN A 100 5.64 11.16 -19.06
CA GLN A 100 7.03 11.16 -19.53
C GLN A 100 7.45 9.83 -20.16
N GLN A 101 6.97 8.69 -19.67
CA GLN A 101 7.47 7.36 -20.03
C GLN A 101 6.39 6.39 -20.52
N GLY A 102 5.12 6.79 -20.46
CA GLY A 102 3.98 5.93 -20.75
C GLY A 102 3.95 4.68 -19.87
N ALA A 103 3.46 3.59 -20.45
CA ALA A 103 3.33 2.31 -19.78
C ALA A 103 4.66 1.72 -19.24
N GLU A 104 5.80 2.02 -19.89
CA GLU A 104 7.12 1.52 -19.47
C GLU A 104 7.55 2.09 -18.11
N GLY A 105 6.96 3.21 -17.68
CA GLY A 105 7.21 3.82 -16.37
C GLY A 105 6.91 2.88 -15.18
N ILE A 106 6.06 1.86 -15.36
CA ILE A 106 5.72 0.91 -14.29
C ILE A 106 6.93 0.18 -13.71
N LEU A 107 7.99 -0.02 -14.52
CA LEU A 107 9.23 -0.67 -14.09
C LEU A 107 9.98 0.11 -13.00
N SER A 108 9.66 1.40 -12.86
CA SER A 108 10.26 2.29 -11.85
C SER A 108 9.37 2.47 -10.61
N CYS A 109 8.14 1.97 -10.62
CA CYS A 109 7.17 2.16 -9.54
C CYS A 109 7.30 1.09 -8.44
N THR A 110 8.15 1.33 -7.46
CA THR A 110 8.27 0.51 -6.25
C THR A 110 7.09 0.70 -5.29
N ASP A 111 7.04 -0.12 -4.23
CA ASP A 111 6.00 -0.11 -3.19
C ASP A 111 6.19 0.98 -2.12
N ASP A 112 7.19 1.87 -2.27
CA ASP A 112 7.55 2.94 -1.31
C ASP A 112 6.35 3.81 -0.88
N PHE A 113 5.35 3.95 -1.76
CA PHE A 113 4.09 4.67 -1.49
C PHE A 113 2.87 3.77 -1.58
N ARG A 114 2.97 2.50 -1.13
CA ARG A 114 1.91 1.49 -1.25
C ARG A 114 1.40 1.38 -2.69
N ASN A 115 2.34 1.31 -3.63
CA ASN A 115 2.10 1.16 -5.06
C ASN A 115 1.34 2.31 -5.75
N ALA A 116 1.22 3.49 -5.11
CA ALA A 116 0.57 4.67 -5.73
C ALA A 116 1.08 4.98 -7.14
N CYS A 117 2.40 4.88 -7.36
CA CYS A 117 3.01 5.12 -8.67
C CYS A 117 2.52 4.11 -9.73
N SER A 118 2.41 2.82 -9.41
CA SER A 118 1.93 1.86 -10.41
C SER A 118 0.43 2.00 -10.69
N HIS A 119 -0.34 2.55 -9.74
CA HIS A 119 -1.75 2.88 -9.97
C HIS A 119 -1.89 3.86 -11.14
N THR A 120 -1.12 4.95 -11.15
CA THR A 120 -1.22 5.98 -12.20
C THR A 120 -0.83 5.46 -13.57
N ILE A 121 0.14 4.55 -13.65
CA ILE A 121 0.52 3.94 -14.93
C ILE A 121 -0.66 3.18 -15.55
N VAL A 122 -1.38 2.38 -14.76
CA VAL A 122 -2.54 1.64 -15.29
C VAL A 122 -3.78 2.51 -15.50
N ILE A 123 -3.94 3.57 -14.70
CA ILE A 123 -4.97 4.59 -14.91
C ILE A 123 -4.73 5.30 -16.23
N GLY A 124 -3.53 5.87 -16.44
CA GLY A 124 -3.15 6.56 -17.67
C GLY A 124 -3.29 5.66 -18.90
N THR A 125 -2.82 4.40 -18.81
CA THR A 125 -2.96 3.41 -19.88
C THR A 125 -4.42 3.17 -20.25
N LEU A 126 -5.31 3.09 -19.27
CA LEU A 126 -6.74 2.92 -19.52
C LEU A 126 -7.37 4.18 -20.13
N LEU A 127 -7.08 5.35 -19.56
CA LEU A 127 -7.69 6.61 -20.02
C LEU A 127 -7.23 6.99 -21.44
N GLU A 128 -5.97 6.72 -21.78
CA GLU A 128 -5.43 7.00 -23.12
C GLU A 128 -5.92 6.00 -24.17
N LYS A 129 -5.86 4.70 -23.87
CA LYS A 129 -6.08 3.64 -24.87
C LYS A 129 -7.48 3.02 -24.82
N GLY A 130 -8.26 3.33 -23.79
CA GLY A 130 -9.60 2.78 -23.58
C GLY A 130 -9.62 1.29 -23.20
N PRO A 131 -10.82 0.68 -23.14
CA PRO A 131 -11.02 -0.67 -22.58
C PRO A 131 -10.31 -1.81 -23.32
N GLU A 132 -9.76 -1.57 -24.51
CA GLU A 132 -8.98 -2.56 -25.26
C GLU A 132 -7.59 -2.78 -24.64
N SER A 133 -7.12 -1.87 -23.78
CA SER A 133 -5.80 -1.97 -23.11
C SER A 133 -5.77 -2.93 -21.92
N PHE A 134 -6.88 -3.57 -21.54
CA PHE A 134 -6.90 -4.49 -20.39
C PHE A 134 -5.88 -5.64 -20.52
N GLY A 135 -5.67 -6.16 -21.73
CA GLY A 135 -4.65 -7.18 -21.98
C GLY A 135 -3.23 -6.66 -21.72
N GLU A 136 -2.95 -5.42 -22.13
CA GLU A 136 -1.68 -4.75 -21.85
C GLU A 136 -1.51 -4.49 -20.35
N ILE A 137 -2.55 -3.99 -19.68
CA ILE A 137 -2.54 -3.70 -18.24
C ILE A 137 -2.24 -4.95 -17.40
N VAL A 138 -2.77 -6.12 -17.78
CA VAL A 138 -2.43 -7.39 -17.11
C VAL A 138 -0.93 -7.69 -17.22
N GLU A 139 -0.31 -7.46 -18.37
CA GLU A 139 1.13 -7.67 -18.54
C GLU A 139 1.97 -6.60 -17.83
N LEU A 140 1.49 -5.36 -17.74
CA LEU A 140 2.12 -4.30 -16.94
C LEU A 140 2.10 -4.66 -15.45
N CYS A 141 0.96 -5.12 -14.91
CA CYS A 141 0.88 -5.49 -13.50
C CYS A 141 1.83 -6.63 -13.11
N LYS A 142 2.16 -7.55 -14.03
CA LYS A 142 3.18 -8.59 -13.80
C LYS A 142 4.60 -8.03 -13.71
N GLN A 143 4.83 -6.87 -14.30
CA GLN A 143 6.12 -6.18 -14.33
C GLN A 143 6.30 -5.22 -13.16
N ALA A 144 5.23 -4.89 -12.43
CA ALA A 144 5.28 -4.01 -11.28
C ALA A 144 6.26 -4.56 -10.22
N PRO A 145 7.28 -3.78 -9.81
CA PRO A 145 8.18 -4.14 -8.71
C PRO A 145 7.41 -4.36 -7.40
N GLY A 146 7.83 -5.36 -6.61
CA GLY A 146 7.22 -5.70 -5.31
C GLY A 146 6.52 -7.06 -5.26
N GLY A 147 6.51 -7.82 -6.35
CA GLY A 147 6.06 -9.22 -6.35
C GLY A 147 4.53 -9.38 -6.26
N PRO A 148 4.02 -10.45 -5.61
CA PRO A 148 2.59 -10.74 -5.62
C PRO A 148 1.70 -9.65 -4.99
N GLY A 149 2.20 -8.92 -3.99
CA GLY A 149 1.50 -7.78 -3.37
C GLY A 149 1.30 -6.65 -4.39
N ALA A 150 2.39 -6.17 -4.97
CA ALA A 150 2.37 -5.18 -6.06
C ALA A 150 1.49 -5.58 -7.26
N TYR A 151 1.51 -6.85 -7.67
CA TYR A 151 0.62 -7.36 -8.72
C TYR A 151 -0.85 -7.11 -8.38
N THR A 152 -1.26 -7.42 -7.15
CA THR A 152 -2.64 -7.24 -6.70
C THR A 152 -3.03 -5.77 -6.57
N MET A 153 -2.13 -4.95 -6.01
CA MET A 153 -2.35 -3.51 -5.86
C MET A 153 -2.36 -2.77 -7.20
N CYS A 154 -1.69 -3.29 -8.23
CA CYS A 154 -1.82 -2.76 -9.59
C CYS A 154 -3.27 -2.80 -10.09
N PHE A 155 -4.01 -3.90 -9.85
CA PHE A 155 -5.44 -3.96 -10.19
C PHE A 155 -6.31 -3.09 -9.29
N HIS A 156 -5.90 -2.88 -8.03
CA HIS A 156 -6.54 -1.87 -7.19
C HIS A 156 -6.43 -0.48 -7.84
N GLY A 157 -5.23 -0.10 -8.26
CA GLY A 157 -4.96 1.12 -9.04
C GLY A 157 -5.85 1.26 -10.28
N LEU A 158 -5.98 0.18 -11.06
CA LEU A 158 -6.86 0.13 -12.24
C LEU A 158 -8.31 0.52 -11.91
N GLY A 159 -8.81 0.13 -10.73
CA GLY A 159 -10.14 0.48 -10.24
C GLY A 159 -10.44 1.97 -10.22
N HIS A 160 -9.45 2.79 -9.86
CA HIS A 160 -9.60 4.25 -9.88
C HIS A 160 -9.89 4.76 -11.29
N GLY A 161 -9.05 4.35 -12.25
CA GLY A 161 -9.18 4.72 -13.66
C GLY A 161 -10.46 4.17 -14.28
N VAL A 162 -10.88 2.96 -13.89
CA VAL A 162 -12.16 2.37 -14.35
C VAL A 162 -13.35 3.20 -13.90
N LEU A 163 -13.36 3.71 -12.66
CA LEU A 163 -14.44 4.59 -12.24
C LEU A 163 -14.42 5.93 -12.98
N ALA A 164 -13.24 6.55 -13.11
CA ALA A 164 -13.07 7.81 -13.83
C ALA A 164 -13.49 7.70 -15.31
N TYR A 165 -13.06 6.63 -15.99
CA TYR A 165 -13.41 6.35 -17.38
C TYR A 165 -14.93 6.19 -17.60
N ASN A 166 -15.64 5.66 -16.60
CA ASN A 166 -17.08 5.47 -16.65
C ASN A 166 -17.86 6.65 -16.05
N GLU A 167 -17.28 7.85 -16.02
CA GLU A 167 -17.98 9.08 -15.59
C GLU A 167 -18.59 8.94 -14.18
N TYR A 168 -17.91 8.21 -13.30
CA TYR A 168 -18.35 7.89 -11.93
C TYR A 168 -19.68 7.11 -11.84
N GLU A 169 -20.12 6.45 -12.92
CA GLU A 169 -21.25 5.51 -12.88
C GLU A 169 -20.83 4.15 -12.35
N LEU A 170 -20.94 3.98 -11.02
CA LEU A 170 -20.43 2.81 -10.30
C LEU A 170 -20.89 1.43 -10.84
N PRO A 171 -22.15 1.20 -11.27
CA PRO A 171 -22.55 -0.07 -11.86
C PRO A 171 -21.80 -0.40 -13.17
N LEU A 172 -21.48 0.61 -13.97
CA LEU A 172 -20.70 0.43 -15.20
C LEU A 172 -19.22 0.13 -14.86
N ALA A 173 -18.67 0.84 -13.88
CA ALA A 173 -17.32 0.61 -13.39
C ALA A 173 -17.14 -0.82 -12.83
N VAL A 174 -18.06 -1.28 -11.97
CA VAL A 174 -18.05 -2.65 -11.42
C VAL A 174 -18.14 -3.69 -12.52
N LYS A 175 -19.00 -3.47 -13.54
CA LYS A 175 -19.09 -4.36 -14.71
C LYS A 175 -17.82 -4.35 -15.54
N MET A 176 -17.18 -3.19 -15.70
CA MET A 176 -15.94 -3.07 -16.45
C MET A 176 -14.76 -3.74 -15.74
N CYS A 177 -14.73 -3.73 -14.40
CA CYS A 177 -13.76 -4.51 -13.63
C CYS A 177 -13.84 -6.01 -13.93
N GLU A 178 -14.95 -6.56 -14.43
CA GLU A 178 -14.99 -7.98 -14.84
C GLU A 178 -14.02 -8.31 -15.98
N LYS A 179 -13.48 -7.30 -16.66
CA LYS A 179 -12.44 -7.44 -17.68
C LYS A 179 -11.04 -7.57 -17.09
N SER A 180 -10.83 -7.30 -15.79
CA SER A 180 -9.53 -7.47 -15.14
C SER A 180 -9.21 -8.96 -14.99
N GLY A 181 -8.33 -9.45 -15.87
CA GLY A 181 -7.79 -10.82 -15.85
C GLY A 181 -8.79 -11.91 -15.42
N THR A 182 -8.54 -12.51 -14.26
CA THR A 182 -9.36 -13.52 -13.60
C THR A 182 -10.51 -12.89 -12.81
N LYS A 183 -11.68 -13.53 -12.81
CA LYS A 183 -12.83 -13.17 -11.96
C LYS A 183 -12.62 -13.44 -10.45
N GLY A 184 -11.36 -13.52 -10.01
CA GLY A 184 -10.94 -13.75 -8.63
C GLY A 184 -10.48 -12.46 -7.97
N ARG A 185 -9.27 -12.47 -7.40
CA ARG A 185 -8.73 -11.36 -6.62
C ARG A 185 -8.61 -10.05 -7.43
N GLU A 186 -8.18 -10.13 -8.68
CA GLU A 186 -7.98 -8.96 -9.56
C GLU A 186 -9.27 -8.16 -9.74
N TYR A 187 -10.38 -8.86 -10.00
CA TYR A 187 -11.71 -8.27 -10.05
C TYR A 187 -12.08 -7.56 -8.74
N SER A 188 -11.90 -8.24 -7.60
CA SER A 188 -12.27 -7.68 -6.30
C SER A 188 -11.41 -6.45 -5.92
N GLU A 189 -10.12 -6.44 -6.27
CA GLU A 189 -9.23 -5.30 -6.05
C GLU A 189 -9.61 -4.12 -6.95
N CYS A 190 -9.91 -4.38 -8.24
CA CYS A 190 -10.40 -3.35 -9.16
C CYS A 190 -11.67 -2.69 -8.60
N VAL A 191 -12.64 -3.48 -8.11
CA VAL A 191 -13.83 -2.91 -7.47
C VAL A 191 -13.45 -2.13 -6.21
N GLY A 192 -12.53 -2.61 -5.38
CA GLY A 192 -11.99 -1.87 -4.23
C GLY A 192 -11.46 -0.49 -4.60
N GLY A 193 -10.68 -0.39 -5.68
CA GLY A 193 -10.18 0.87 -6.22
C GLY A 193 -11.30 1.81 -6.69
N THR A 194 -12.37 1.28 -7.31
CA THR A 194 -13.54 2.11 -7.67
C THR A 194 -14.20 2.72 -6.44
N ILE A 195 -14.28 1.98 -5.32
CA ILE A 195 -14.88 2.51 -4.08
C ILE A 195 -13.98 3.60 -3.47
N MET A 196 -12.67 3.41 -3.44
CA MET A 196 -11.74 4.44 -2.97
C MET A 196 -11.80 5.71 -3.83
N GLU A 197 -11.86 5.56 -5.15
CA GLU A 197 -12.02 6.68 -6.06
C GLU A 197 -13.37 7.39 -5.85
N MET A 198 -14.46 6.66 -5.60
CA MET A 198 -15.75 7.26 -5.26
C MET A 198 -15.70 8.01 -3.93
N ILE A 199 -14.85 7.65 -2.98
CA ILE A 199 -14.66 8.41 -1.74
C ILE A 199 -13.88 9.71 -1.99
N GLY A 200 -12.79 9.61 -2.76
CA GLY A 200 -11.86 10.72 -2.98
C GLY A 200 -12.33 11.73 -4.03
N GLY A 201 -12.96 11.27 -5.11
CA GLY A 201 -13.35 12.11 -6.24
C GLY A 201 -12.17 12.84 -6.89
N VAL A 202 -11.04 12.13 -7.07
CA VAL A 202 -9.74 12.72 -7.39
C VAL A 202 -9.63 13.07 -8.87
N HIS A 203 -10.13 12.21 -9.75
CA HIS A 203 -9.92 12.33 -11.20
C HIS A 203 -10.91 13.26 -11.91
N ASP A 204 -12.18 13.29 -11.50
CA ASP A 204 -13.17 14.24 -12.01
C ASP A 204 -14.08 14.76 -10.88
N ARG A 205 -13.72 15.94 -10.36
CA ARG A 205 -14.39 16.53 -9.21
C ARG A 205 -15.81 17.01 -9.51
N GLU A 206 -16.08 17.41 -10.74
CA GLU A 206 -17.40 17.91 -11.16
C GLU A 206 -18.38 16.74 -11.28
N MET A 207 -18.00 15.71 -12.03
CA MET A 207 -18.80 14.50 -12.16
C MET A 207 -19.01 13.81 -10.81
N TRP A 208 -17.96 13.76 -9.98
CA TRP A 208 -18.07 13.22 -8.63
C TRP A 208 -19.11 13.94 -7.76
N LEU A 209 -19.26 15.28 -7.85
CA LEU A 209 -20.28 16.01 -7.07
C LEU A 209 -21.71 15.58 -7.39
N GLU A 210 -21.94 15.21 -8.64
CA GLU A 210 -23.22 14.69 -9.10
C GLU A 210 -23.41 13.25 -8.64
N LYS A 211 -22.45 12.37 -8.96
CA LYS A 211 -22.60 10.92 -8.80
C LYS A 211 -22.45 10.47 -7.34
N SER A 212 -21.60 11.09 -6.53
CA SER A 212 -21.39 10.69 -5.13
C SER A 212 -22.70 10.68 -4.33
N LYS A 213 -23.60 11.66 -4.56
CA LYS A 213 -24.92 11.73 -3.89
C LYS A 213 -25.85 10.58 -4.24
N LYS A 214 -25.65 9.95 -5.39
CA LYS A 214 -26.40 8.75 -5.81
C LYS A 214 -25.91 7.50 -5.08
N TYR A 215 -24.61 7.45 -4.76
CA TYR A 215 -23.93 6.27 -4.23
C TYR A 215 -23.58 6.30 -2.74
N PHE A 216 -23.56 7.47 -2.11
CA PHE A 216 -23.40 7.63 -0.66
C PHE A 216 -24.65 8.27 -0.09
N LYS A 217 -25.54 7.41 0.41
CA LYS A 217 -26.86 7.81 0.92
C LYS A 217 -26.76 8.07 2.40
N ALA A 218 -27.30 9.19 2.87
CA ALA A 218 -27.27 9.53 4.29
C ALA A 218 -28.03 8.50 5.15
N GLU A 219 -29.09 7.92 4.59
CA GLU A 219 -29.98 6.96 5.26
C GLU A 219 -29.50 5.50 5.14
N ASP A 220 -28.52 5.24 4.28
CA ASP A 220 -27.88 3.93 4.11
C ASP A 220 -26.36 4.09 3.91
N PRO A 221 -25.60 4.28 5.00
CA PRO A 221 -24.14 4.44 4.94
C PRO A 221 -23.38 3.24 4.37
N LEU A 222 -24.03 2.07 4.26
CA LEU A 222 -23.45 0.87 3.68
C LEU A 222 -23.66 0.78 2.16
N TYR A 223 -24.52 1.62 1.58
CA TYR A 223 -24.62 1.79 0.14
C TYR A 223 -23.31 2.47 -0.36
N PRO A 224 -22.67 1.96 -1.43
CA PRO A 224 -23.20 1.07 -2.47
C PRO A 224 -22.94 -0.43 -2.25
N CYS A 225 -22.31 -0.86 -1.16
CA CYS A 225 -21.93 -2.26 -0.98
C CYS A 225 -23.13 -3.20 -0.79
N SER A 226 -24.27 -2.66 -0.36
CA SER A 226 -25.56 -3.36 -0.27
C SER A 226 -26.32 -3.46 -1.60
N ALA A 227 -25.83 -2.84 -2.68
CA ALA A 227 -26.55 -2.74 -3.95
C ALA A 227 -26.52 -4.04 -4.77
N ASP A 228 -27.55 -4.28 -5.59
CA ASP A 228 -27.66 -5.47 -6.45
C ASP A 228 -26.54 -5.62 -7.48
N PHE A 229 -25.91 -4.51 -7.89
CA PHE A 229 -24.77 -4.56 -8.81
C PHE A 229 -23.45 -4.95 -8.11
N MET A 230 -23.43 -4.98 -6.78
CA MET A 230 -22.28 -5.42 -5.98
C MET A 230 -22.41 -6.91 -5.69
N ASN A 231 -21.79 -7.73 -6.55
CA ASN A 231 -21.84 -9.18 -6.38
C ASN A 231 -21.00 -9.66 -5.18
N GLU A 232 -21.22 -10.91 -4.76
CA GLU A 232 -20.55 -11.51 -3.59
C GLU A 232 -19.03 -11.54 -3.71
N ALA A 233 -18.47 -11.69 -4.93
CA ALA A 233 -17.03 -11.76 -5.14
C ALA A 233 -16.31 -10.43 -4.87
N ALA A 234 -16.99 -9.29 -5.05
CA ALA A 234 -16.44 -7.96 -4.79
C ALA A 234 -16.97 -7.31 -3.49
N ARG A 235 -18.10 -7.79 -2.96
CA ARG A 235 -18.79 -7.14 -1.83
C ARG A 235 -17.93 -7.04 -0.57
N GLY A 236 -17.14 -8.07 -0.27
CA GLY A 236 -16.14 -8.00 0.80
C GLY A 236 -15.15 -6.85 0.59
N MET A 237 -14.59 -6.69 -0.62
CA MET A 237 -13.67 -5.59 -0.90
C MET A 237 -14.34 -4.22 -0.87
N CYS A 238 -15.60 -4.13 -1.29
CA CYS A 238 -16.38 -2.90 -1.12
C CYS A 238 -16.46 -2.51 0.36
N TYR A 239 -16.83 -3.44 1.25
CA TYR A 239 -16.92 -3.16 2.69
C TYR A 239 -15.57 -2.84 3.34
N THR A 240 -14.47 -3.44 2.87
CA THR A 240 -13.12 -3.07 3.33
C THR A 240 -12.82 -1.60 3.01
N TYR A 241 -13.13 -1.15 1.79
CA TYR A 241 -12.73 0.16 1.28
C TYR A 241 -13.77 1.28 1.49
N ILE A 242 -15.02 0.98 1.88
CA ILE A 242 -16.02 2.00 2.22
C ILE A 242 -15.76 2.69 3.57
N THR A 243 -14.87 2.16 4.39
CA THR A 243 -14.64 2.61 5.79
C THR A 243 -14.41 4.12 5.96
N PRO A 244 -13.63 4.82 5.11
CA PRO A 244 -13.51 6.27 5.23
C PRO A 244 -14.86 6.99 5.08
N HIS A 245 -15.74 6.52 4.19
CA HIS A 245 -17.10 7.04 4.09
C HIS A 245 -17.89 6.81 5.39
N LEU A 246 -17.71 5.66 6.05
CA LEU A 246 -18.36 5.39 7.34
C LEU A 246 -17.92 6.36 8.44
N PHE A 247 -16.66 6.82 8.45
CA PHE A 247 -16.22 7.90 9.34
C PHE A 247 -17.00 9.20 9.10
N VAL A 248 -17.19 9.58 7.83
CA VAL A 248 -17.96 10.78 7.47
C VAL A 248 -19.43 10.64 7.85
N SER A 249 -20.03 9.47 7.58
CA SER A 249 -21.42 9.19 7.92
C SER A 249 -21.67 9.23 9.44
N ALA A 250 -20.66 8.87 10.23
CA ALA A 250 -20.64 9.02 11.68
C ALA A 250 -20.45 10.47 12.17
N GLY A 251 -20.32 11.45 11.26
CA GLY A 251 -20.09 12.86 11.58
C GLY A 251 -18.61 13.24 11.72
N GLY A 252 -17.69 12.31 11.44
CA GLY A 252 -16.25 12.54 11.52
C GLY A 252 -15.68 13.32 10.35
N ASN A 253 -14.46 13.83 10.55
CA ASN A 253 -13.69 14.52 9.53
C ASN A 253 -12.58 13.60 8.97
N LEU A 254 -12.59 13.31 7.67
CA LEU A 254 -11.56 12.46 7.04
C LEU A 254 -10.12 12.94 7.27
N GLY A 255 -9.90 14.26 7.38
CA GLY A 255 -8.56 14.81 7.63
C GLY A 255 -8.02 14.47 9.02
N ASN A 256 -8.90 14.30 10.01
CA ASN A 256 -8.53 14.00 11.39
C ASN A 256 -9.69 13.34 12.14
N PRO A 257 -10.03 12.07 11.82
CA PRO A 257 -11.15 11.41 12.48
C PRO A 257 -10.77 11.07 13.92
N LEU A 258 -11.73 11.23 14.84
CA LEU A 258 -11.53 11.08 16.26
C LEU A 258 -12.01 9.70 16.75
N PRO A 259 -11.54 9.23 17.92
CA PRO A 259 -12.03 7.98 18.52
C PRO A 259 -13.55 7.89 18.68
N ALA A 260 -14.24 9.03 18.89
CA ALA A 260 -15.70 9.06 18.95
C ALA A 260 -16.33 8.70 17.60
N ASP A 261 -15.75 9.20 16.50
CA ASP A 261 -16.20 8.91 15.13
C ASP A 261 -16.00 7.43 14.80
N PHE A 262 -14.90 6.82 15.23
CA PHE A 262 -14.64 5.38 15.05
C PHE A 262 -15.69 4.53 15.75
N LYS A 263 -15.99 4.86 17.02
CA LYS A 263 -16.97 4.14 17.83
C LYS A 263 -18.35 4.18 17.19
N GLU A 264 -18.75 5.33 16.68
CA GLU A 264 -20.03 5.49 15.99
C GLU A 264 -20.03 4.75 14.64
N ALA A 265 -18.98 4.91 13.84
CA ALA A 265 -18.85 4.27 12.53
C ALA A 265 -18.86 2.73 12.60
N PHE A 266 -18.29 2.13 13.66
CA PHE A 266 -18.35 0.69 13.88
C PHE A 266 -19.79 0.15 13.99
N THR A 267 -20.74 0.97 14.44
CA THR A 267 -22.14 0.53 14.59
C THR A 267 -22.78 0.21 13.24
N TYR A 268 -22.31 0.80 12.14
CA TYR A 268 -22.79 0.48 10.80
C TYR A 268 -22.45 -0.95 10.37
N CYS A 269 -21.39 -1.55 10.90
CA CYS A 269 -21.05 -2.94 10.61
C CYS A 269 -21.87 -3.94 11.43
N GLU A 270 -22.54 -3.52 12.51
CA GLU A 270 -23.25 -4.42 13.43
C GLU A 270 -24.42 -5.20 12.79
N PRO A 271 -25.19 -4.65 11.83
CA PRO A 271 -26.25 -5.39 11.13
C PRO A 271 -25.73 -6.40 10.09
N LEU A 272 -24.46 -6.28 9.66
CA LEU A 272 -23.88 -7.18 8.67
C LEU A 272 -23.62 -8.57 9.26
N THR A 273 -23.55 -9.57 8.38
CA THR A 273 -23.26 -10.96 8.74
C THR A 273 -22.12 -11.55 7.89
N ASN A 274 -21.58 -12.69 8.32
CA ASN A 274 -20.60 -13.47 7.56
C ASN A 274 -19.37 -12.66 7.10
N GLY A 275 -18.87 -12.94 5.89
CA GLY A 275 -17.68 -12.29 5.32
C GLY A 275 -17.82 -10.77 5.16
N ASP A 276 -19.04 -10.27 4.93
CA ASP A 276 -19.29 -8.83 4.77
C ASP A 276 -19.06 -8.08 6.09
N ARG A 277 -19.53 -8.66 7.20
CA ARG A 277 -19.26 -8.15 8.55
C ARG A 277 -17.77 -8.08 8.83
N ARG A 278 -17.06 -9.19 8.55
CA ARG A 278 -15.61 -9.27 8.72
C ARG A 278 -14.89 -8.21 7.92
N ALA A 279 -15.26 -8.04 6.66
CA ALA A 279 -14.64 -7.04 5.80
C ALA A 279 -14.92 -5.60 6.27
N CYS A 280 -16.15 -5.33 6.71
CA CYS A 280 -16.53 -4.02 7.24
C CYS A 280 -15.68 -3.66 8.47
N PHE A 281 -15.64 -4.52 9.50
CA PHE A 281 -14.78 -4.28 10.67
C PHE A 281 -13.29 -4.26 10.31
N GLY A 282 -12.86 -5.15 9.41
CA GLY A 282 -11.49 -5.20 8.92
C GLY A 282 -11.05 -3.93 8.19
N GLY A 283 -11.96 -3.25 7.49
CA GLY A 283 -11.66 -1.97 6.84
C GLY A 283 -11.12 -0.92 7.81
N PHE A 284 -11.64 -0.87 9.04
CA PHE A 284 -11.15 0.04 10.10
C PHE A 284 -9.71 -0.24 10.51
N GLY A 285 -9.34 -1.51 10.65
CA GLY A 285 -7.97 -1.91 10.97
C GLY A 285 -6.96 -1.40 9.94
N LYS A 286 -7.30 -1.50 8.65
CA LYS A 286 -6.51 -0.96 7.55
C LYS A 286 -6.30 0.56 7.69
N GLU A 287 -7.37 1.30 7.99
CA GLU A 287 -7.29 2.75 8.17
C GLU A 287 -6.46 3.15 9.40
N PHE A 288 -6.62 2.43 10.51
CA PHE A 288 -5.95 2.74 11.78
C PHE A 288 -4.43 2.65 11.69
N VAL A 289 -3.89 1.72 10.90
CA VAL A 289 -2.44 1.62 10.67
C VAL A 289 -1.91 2.91 10.01
N VAL A 290 -2.62 3.43 9.01
CA VAL A 290 -2.26 4.66 8.30
C VAL A 290 -2.43 5.89 9.21
N LEU A 291 -3.53 5.96 9.95
CA LEU A 291 -3.82 7.07 10.86
C LEU A 291 -2.85 7.13 12.04
N ALA A 292 -2.42 5.99 12.60
CA ALA A 292 -1.43 5.94 13.69
C ALA A 292 -0.05 6.46 13.26
N GLN A 293 0.21 6.48 11.96
CA GLN A 293 1.42 7.02 11.32
C GLN A 293 1.24 8.44 10.78
N ASN A 294 0.16 9.14 11.14
CA ASN A 294 -0.18 10.46 10.60
C ASN A 294 -0.15 10.48 9.05
N ARG A 295 -0.62 9.39 8.42
CA ARG A 295 -0.70 9.20 6.97
C ARG A 295 0.64 9.10 6.24
N ASP A 296 1.76 8.98 6.95
CA ASP A 296 3.06 8.65 6.36
C ASP A 296 3.29 7.12 6.35
N ILE A 297 3.05 6.52 5.19
CA ILE A 297 3.10 5.07 4.96
C ILE A 297 4.50 4.54 4.59
N ARG A 298 5.53 5.38 4.49
CA ARG A 298 6.88 4.97 4.04
C ARG A 298 7.65 4.11 5.06
N ALA A 299 7.15 4.04 6.29
CA ALA A 299 7.87 3.45 7.43
C ALA A 299 6.94 2.65 8.37
N ILE A 300 5.93 1.97 7.81
CA ILE A 300 4.99 1.16 8.60
C ILE A 300 5.71 0.09 9.42
N ASP A 301 6.75 -0.53 8.85
CA ASP A 301 7.60 -1.51 9.51
C ASP A 301 8.40 -0.95 10.71
N ARG A 302 8.56 0.38 10.77
CA ARG A 302 9.25 1.12 11.83
C ARG A 302 8.32 1.91 12.74
N MET A 303 7.00 1.66 12.71
CA MET A 303 6.08 2.18 13.73
C MET A 303 6.64 1.94 15.13
N SER A 304 6.37 2.83 16.08
CA SER A 304 6.73 2.66 17.50
C SER A 304 5.70 1.78 18.25
N ASP A 305 6.07 1.26 19.42
CA ASP A 305 5.14 0.50 20.27
C ASP A 305 3.90 1.32 20.66
N GLU A 306 4.06 2.63 20.86
CA GLU A 306 2.94 3.52 21.16
C GLU A 306 1.95 3.57 19.98
N GLN A 307 2.46 3.69 18.75
CA GLN A 307 1.62 3.70 17.55
C GLN A 307 0.94 2.36 17.31
N LEU A 308 1.63 1.24 17.53
CA LEU A 308 1.02 -0.09 17.45
C LEU A 308 -0.06 -0.29 18.51
N ARG A 309 0.18 0.13 19.76
CA ARG A 309 -0.82 0.08 20.84
C ARG A 309 -2.03 0.95 20.54
N ARG A 310 -1.83 2.12 19.93
CA ARG A 310 -2.92 2.99 19.50
C ARG A 310 -3.86 2.32 18.50
N VAL A 311 -3.34 1.50 17.58
CA VAL A 311 -4.18 0.70 16.67
C VAL A 311 -5.05 -0.29 17.46
N TYR A 312 -4.51 -0.93 18.50
CA TYR A 312 -5.30 -1.80 19.38
C TYR A 312 -6.37 -1.05 20.15
N GLU A 313 -6.02 0.11 20.72
CA GLU A 313 -6.97 0.96 21.44
C GLU A 313 -8.14 1.37 20.54
N TRP A 314 -7.88 1.73 19.29
CA TRP A 314 -8.93 2.07 18.33
C TRP A 314 -9.76 0.88 17.88
N CYS A 315 -9.16 -0.28 17.57
CA CYS A 315 -9.92 -1.50 17.26
C CYS A 315 -10.78 -1.95 18.45
N SER A 316 -10.34 -1.73 19.68
CA SER A 316 -11.07 -2.07 20.90
C SER A 316 -12.35 -1.24 21.11
N LEU A 317 -12.56 -0.18 20.33
CA LEU A 317 -13.80 0.60 20.34
C LEU A 317 -14.97 -0.15 19.68
N ALA A 318 -14.70 -1.19 18.87
CA ALA A 318 -15.72 -2.10 18.40
C ALA A 318 -16.32 -2.86 19.60
N LYS A 319 -17.64 -2.73 19.82
CA LYS A 319 -18.31 -3.44 20.93
C LYS A 319 -18.30 -4.96 20.76
N PRO A 320 -18.60 -5.51 19.56
CA PRO A 320 -18.62 -6.95 19.36
C PRO A 320 -17.20 -7.52 19.34
N GLU A 321 -17.01 -8.67 19.97
CA GLU A 321 -15.68 -9.30 20.07
C GLU A 321 -15.13 -9.74 18.71
N ASP A 322 -16.00 -10.26 17.84
CA ASP A 322 -15.66 -10.60 16.46
C ASP A 322 -15.19 -9.37 15.66
N GLY A 323 -15.84 -8.23 15.86
CA GLY A 323 -15.45 -6.96 15.23
C GLY A 323 -14.04 -6.49 15.64
N LYS A 324 -13.65 -6.70 16.91
CA LYS A 324 -12.28 -6.39 17.37
C LYS A 324 -11.26 -7.30 16.68
N ILE A 325 -11.54 -8.61 16.64
CA ILE A 325 -10.68 -9.61 16.00
C ILE A 325 -10.50 -9.29 14.51
N ASP A 326 -11.59 -8.98 13.80
CA ASP A 326 -11.55 -8.70 12.38
C ASP A 326 -10.84 -7.37 12.06
N CYS A 327 -11.06 -6.32 12.87
CA CYS A 327 -10.31 -5.07 12.81
C CYS A 327 -8.80 -5.32 12.99
N MET A 328 -8.41 -6.02 14.04
CA MET A 328 -7.00 -6.30 14.33
C MET A 328 -6.33 -7.20 13.30
N GLY A 329 -7.06 -8.19 12.78
CA GLY A 329 -6.56 -9.06 11.71
C GLY A 329 -6.22 -8.27 10.44
N SER A 330 -7.10 -7.36 10.03
CA SER A 330 -6.84 -6.51 8.86
C SER A 330 -5.75 -5.48 9.13
N ALA A 331 -5.65 -4.94 10.35
CA ALA A 331 -4.52 -4.09 10.74
C ALA A 331 -3.18 -4.82 10.58
N LEU A 332 -3.09 -6.07 11.06
CA LEU A 332 -1.91 -6.92 10.86
C LEU A 332 -1.63 -7.15 9.37
N SER A 333 -2.66 -7.41 8.55
CA SER A 333 -2.49 -7.54 7.10
C SER A 333 -1.99 -6.25 6.45
N SER A 334 -2.39 -5.08 6.94
CA SER A 334 -1.90 -3.78 6.48
C SER A 334 -0.47 -3.49 6.93
N ILE A 335 -0.05 -3.97 8.12
CA ILE A 335 1.34 -3.91 8.58
C ILE A 335 2.22 -4.87 7.78
N PHE A 336 1.72 -6.07 7.47
CA PHE A 336 2.44 -7.05 6.67
C PHE A 336 2.61 -6.62 5.21
N TRP A 337 1.58 -5.96 4.66
CA TRP A 337 1.53 -5.39 3.31
C TRP A 337 2.16 -6.30 2.26
N GLY A 338 1.54 -7.46 1.98
CA GLY A 338 2.01 -8.38 0.93
C GLY A 338 3.38 -9.03 1.15
N GLY A 339 4.06 -8.76 2.28
CA GLY A 339 5.41 -9.23 2.55
C GLY A 339 6.51 -8.23 2.19
N GLU A 340 6.15 -7.06 1.70
CA GLU A 340 7.06 -5.96 1.37
C GLU A 340 7.69 -5.32 2.64
N ASN A 341 6.93 -5.25 3.75
CA ASN A 341 7.42 -4.72 5.03
C ASN A 341 8.28 -5.75 5.80
N ASP A 342 9.24 -5.30 6.62
CA ASP A 342 9.99 -6.20 7.51
C ASP A 342 9.02 -6.98 8.42
N PRO A 343 9.00 -8.33 8.34
CA PRO A 343 8.07 -9.15 9.10
C PRO A 343 8.20 -9.00 10.63
N LYS A 344 9.31 -8.46 11.13
CA LYS A 344 9.47 -8.12 12.56
C LYS A 344 8.38 -7.16 13.05
N ALA A 345 7.91 -6.24 12.20
CA ALA A 345 6.83 -5.34 12.58
C ALA A 345 5.53 -6.09 12.88
N SER A 346 5.20 -7.08 12.03
CA SER A 346 4.04 -7.95 12.21
C SER A 346 4.16 -8.84 13.45
N LEU A 347 5.35 -9.40 13.69
CA LEU A 347 5.64 -10.19 14.89
C LEU A 347 5.50 -9.33 16.16
N ARG A 348 6.07 -8.12 16.16
CA ARG A 348 6.00 -7.17 17.27
C ARG A 348 4.59 -6.69 17.54
N PHE A 349 3.79 -6.48 16.49
CA PHE A 349 2.36 -6.22 16.63
C PHE A 349 1.71 -7.36 17.41
N CYS A 350 1.79 -8.60 16.93
CA CYS A 350 1.17 -9.74 17.64
C CYS A 350 1.68 -9.95 19.07
N GLU A 351 2.94 -9.67 19.37
CA GLU A 351 3.47 -9.73 20.74
C GLU A 351 2.83 -8.67 21.66
N LEU A 352 2.57 -7.47 21.14
CA LEU A 352 1.91 -6.38 21.87
C LEU A 352 0.38 -6.54 21.97
N SER A 353 -0.21 -7.48 21.21
CA SER A 353 -1.64 -7.73 21.25
C SER A 353 -2.10 -8.19 22.64
N PRO A 354 -3.33 -7.82 23.08
CA PRO A 354 -3.97 -8.41 24.25
C PRO A 354 -3.95 -9.93 24.20
N SER A 355 -3.75 -10.58 25.36
CA SER A 355 -3.51 -12.03 25.46
C SER A 355 -4.63 -12.89 24.87
N ASP A 356 -5.87 -12.44 24.98
CA ASP A 356 -7.05 -13.08 24.41
C ASP A 356 -7.12 -13.01 22.87
N LEU A 357 -6.33 -12.12 22.26
CA LEU A 357 -6.32 -11.88 20.81
C LEU A 357 -5.01 -12.30 20.13
N GLN A 358 -3.95 -12.59 20.90
CA GLN A 358 -2.64 -12.97 20.37
C GLN A 358 -2.71 -14.18 19.43
N SER A 359 -3.47 -15.22 19.81
CA SER A 359 -3.62 -16.43 18.99
C SER A 359 -4.22 -16.12 17.62
N SER A 360 -5.28 -15.30 17.58
CA SER A 360 -5.90 -14.86 16.33
C SER A 360 -4.95 -13.98 15.50
N CYS A 361 -4.13 -13.14 16.14
CA CYS A 361 -3.12 -12.34 15.44
C CYS A 361 -2.10 -13.24 14.72
N TYR A 362 -1.48 -14.19 15.43
CA TYR A 362 -0.51 -15.10 14.80
C TYR A 362 -1.14 -15.97 13.70
N ASP A 363 -2.39 -16.38 13.85
CA ASP A 363 -3.11 -17.12 12.81
C ASP A 363 -3.27 -16.30 11.52
N VAL A 364 -3.55 -15.00 11.62
CA VAL A 364 -3.60 -14.10 10.46
C VAL A 364 -2.20 -13.91 9.86
N LEU A 365 -1.16 -13.74 10.69
CA LEU A 365 0.23 -13.64 10.21
C LEU A 365 0.63 -14.88 9.40
N PHE A 366 0.26 -16.07 9.86
CA PHE A 366 0.54 -17.31 9.14
C PHE A 366 -0.25 -17.39 7.83
N GLY A 367 -1.51 -16.95 7.81
CA GLY A 367 -2.28 -16.84 6.57
C GLY A 367 -1.60 -15.94 5.53
N ASN A 368 -1.12 -14.77 5.96
CA ASN A 368 -0.42 -13.82 5.11
C ASN A 368 0.93 -14.38 4.64
N ALA A 369 1.73 -14.93 5.55
CA ALA A 369 3.02 -15.54 5.22
C ALA A 369 2.88 -16.70 4.23
N SER A 370 1.84 -17.53 4.35
CA SER A 370 1.54 -18.61 3.41
C SER A 370 1.18 -18.08 2.02
N SER A 371 0.46 -16.97 1.95
CA SER A 371 -0.02 -16.41 0.69
C SER A 371 1.09 -15.70 -0.09
N TYR A 372 2.01 -15.04 0.60
CA TYR A 372 2.91 -14.08 -0.04
C TYR A 372 4.40 -14.43 0.04
N LEU A 373 4.85 -15.14 1.09
CA LEU A 373 6.28 -15.40 1.27
C LEU A 373 6.74 -16.67 0.58
N SER A 374 8.03 -16.67 0.21
CA SER A 374 8.75 -17.88 -0.23
C SER A 374 8.90 -18.90 0.90
N SER A 375 9.37 -20.10 0.57
CA SER A 375 9.71 -21.12 1.57
C SER A 375 10.72 -20.63 2.61
N GLU A 376 11.70 -19.82 2.20
CA GLU A 376 12.71 -19.24 3.09
C GLU A 376 12.09 -18.19 4.02
N GLY A 377 11.24 -17.31 3.48
CA GLY A 377 10.52 -16.32 4.28
C GLY A 377 9.61 -16.96 5.33
N ARG A 378 8.88 -18.02 4.96
CA ARG A 378 8.05 -18.81 5.88
C ARG A 378 8.86 -19.45 7.01
N LYS A 379 10.03 -20.01 6.70
CA LYS A 379 10.95 -20.57 7.70
C LYS A 379 11.46 -19.47 8.65
N ALA A 380 11.77 -18.30 8.12
CA ALA A 380 12.22 -17.17 8.94
C ALA A 380 11.13 -16.71 9.92
N ILE A 381 9.87 -16.64 9.49
CA ILE A 381 8.73 -16.38 10.39
C ILE A 381 8.67 -17.43 11.50
N CYS A 382 8.66 -18.73 11.17
CA CYS A 382 8.54 -19.77 12.20
C CYS A 382 9.75 -19.87 13.12
N ALA A 383 10.91 -19.34 12.74
CA ALA A 383 12.08 -19.25 13.61
C ALA A 383 11.98 -18.09 14.63
N ALA A 384 11.15 -17.08 14.35
CA ALA A 384 11.03 -15.86 15.14
C ALA A 384 9.74 -15.76 15.98
N VAL A 385 8.78 -16.67 15.78
CA VAL A 385 7.55 -16.72 16.60
C VAL A 385 7.85 -17.24 18.02
N PRO A 386 7.06 -16.81 19.03
CA PRO A 386 7.16 -17.37 20.37
C PRO A 386 6.95 -18.90 20.39
N GLU A 387 7.57 -19.57 21.37
CA GLU A 387 7.55 -21.04 21.49
C GLU A 387 6.13 -21.61 21.48
N GLU A 388 5.18 -20.94 22.14
CA GLU A 388 3.76 -21.31 22.19
C GLU A 388 3.11 -21.44 20.79
N TYR A 389 3.54 -20.63 19.83
CA TYR A 389 2.97 -20.60 18.48
C TYR A 389 3.81 -21.39 17.45
N SER A 390 4.98 -21.90 17.84
CA SER A 390 5.93 -22.57 16.94
C SER A 390 5.32 -23.79 16.25
N GLN A 391 4.60 -24.65 16.99
CA GLN A 391 3.98 -25.84 16.40
C GLN A 391 2.87 -25.50 15.41
N SER A 392 2.07 -24.47 15.69
CA SER A 392 1.03 -23.98 14.77
C SER A 392 1.66 -23.41 13.50
N CYS A 393 2.71 -22.61 13.64
CA CYS A 393 3.45 -22.04 12.53
C CYS A 393 4.02 -23.12 11.60
N GLN A 394 4.74 -24.10 12.16
CA GLN A 394 5.32 -25.19 11.38
C GLN A 394 4.27 -25.95 10.58
N ARG A 395 3.12 -26.26 11.20
CA ARG A 395 2.03 -26.97 10.55
C ARG A 395 1.38 -26.17 9.42
N LYS A 396 1.22 -24.86 9.59
CA LYS A 396 0.53 -24.01 8.61
C LYS A 396 1.44 -23.53 7.48
N LEU A 397 2.75 -23.43 7.71
CA LEU A 397 3.68 -22.81 6.76
C LEU A 397 4.69 -23.76 6.13
N LEU A 398 5.04 -24.87 6.79
CA LEU A 398 6.17 -25.73 6.41
C LEU A 398 5.79 -27.19 6.10
N GLN A 399 4.54 -27.56 6.35
CA GLN A 399 3.94 -28.86 6.03
C GLN A 399 2.83 -28.64 5.02
#